data_AF-A0A5C8G6L2-F1
#
_entry.id   AF-A0A5C8G6L2-F1
#
_cell.length_a   1.000
_cell.length_b   1.000
_cell.length_c   1.000
_cell.angle_alpha   90.00
_cell.angle_beta   90.00
_cell.angle_gamma   90.00
#
_symmetry.space_group_name_H-M   'P 1'
#
loop_
_entity.id
_entity.type
_entity.pdbx_description
1 polymer ?
#
loop_
_entity_poly.entity_id
_entity_poly.type
_entity_poly.pdbx_seq_one_letter_code
_entity_poly.pdbx_strand_id
1 'polypeptide(L)' 'MFFVFLHSMKKYIQYLGLISITLGLLLFIIHLIVDYRGNELLLSGLAFVIGGTVAFVKLQR' A
#
# COMPACT_ATOMS: atom_id res chain seq x y z
N MET A 1 -13.81 23.06 -3.63
CA MET A 1 -14.21 22.16 -2.50
C MET A 1 -13.36 20.90 -2.40
N PHE A 2 -13.04 20.19 -3.49
CA PHE A 2 -12.25 18.95 -3.49
C PHE A 2 -10.86 19.06 -2.82
N PHE A 3 -10.12 20.14 -3.09
CA PHE A 3 -8.79 20.37 -2.51
C PHE A 3 -8.79 20.63 -0.99
N VAL A 4 -9.86 21.21 -0.45
CA VAL A 4 -10.02 21.44 1.00
C VAL A 4 -10.28 20.12 1.73
N PHE A 5 -11.08 19.25 1.11
CA PHE A 5 -11.32 17.89 1.61
C PHE A 5 -10.04 17.04 1.61
N LEU A 6 -9.26 17.12 0.54
CA LEU A 6 -7.94 16.48 0.42
C LEU A 6 -6.93 16.98 1.47
N HIS A 7 -6.95 18.28 1.77
CA HIS A 7 -6.11 18.87 2.82
C HIS A 7 -6.51 18.42 4.23
N SER A 8 -7.81 18.30 4.52
CA SER A 8 -8.28 17.74 5.80
C SER A 8 -8.01 16.24 5.92
N MET A 9 -8.09 15.51 4.81
CA MET A 9 -7.81 14.06 4.71
C MET A 9 -6.32 13.74 4.60
N LYS A 10 -5.41 14.73 4.59
CA LYS A 10 -3.97 14.52 4.34
C LYS A 10 -3.37 13.51 5.33
N LYS A 11 -3.78 13.56 6.61
CA LYS A 11 -3.38 12.55 7.62
C LYS A 11 -4.03 11.18 7.38
N TYR A 12 -5.29 11.15 6.94
CA TYR A 12 -6.03 9.91 6.66
C TYR A 12 -5.44 9.13 5.49
N ILE A 13 -5.00 9.82 4.45
CA ILE A 13 -4.37 9.19 3.29
C ILE A 13 -2.98 8.64 3.66
N GLN A 14 -2.26 9.27 4.60
CA GLN A 14 -1.06 8.67 5.20
C GLN A 14 -1.37 7.35 5.91
N TYR A 15 -2.41 7.30 6.74
CA TYR A 15 -2.83 6.05 7.38
C TYR A 15 -3.26 4.98 6.36
N LEU A 16 -3.99 5.37 5.30
CA LEU A 16 -4.33 4.48 4.19
C LEU A 16 -3.09 3.93 3.47
N GLY A 17 -2.08 4.76 3.23
CA GLY A 17 -0.80 4.31 2.66
C GLY A 17 -0.09 3.30 3.56
N LEU A 18 -0.09 3.53 4.87
CA LEU A 18 0.53 2.65 5.86
C LEU A 18 -0.22 1.30 5.98
N ILE A 19 -1.56 1.34 5.92
CA ILE A 19 -2.42 0.15 5.85
C ILE A 19 -2.17 -0.62 4.55
N SER A 20 -2.02 0.07 3.41
CA SER A 20 -1.71 -0.54 2.11
C SER A 20 -0.36 -1.26 2.11
N ILE A 21 0.67 -0.66 2.71
CA ILE A 21 1.99 -1.30 2.87
C ILE A 21 1.88 -2.54 3.76
N THR A 22 1.16 -2.42 4.88
CA THR A 22 0.95 -3.53 5.82
C THR A 22 0.23 -4.71 5.15
N LEU A 23 -0.84 -4.42 4.39
CA LEU A 23 -1.58 -5.44 3.63
C LEU A 23 -0.73 -6.10 2.54
N GLY A 24 0.07 -5.31 1.80
CA GLY A 24 0.99 -5.82 0.79
C GLY A 24 2.03 -6.77 1.39
N LEU A 25 2.57 -6.44 2.56
CA LEU A 25 3.51 -7.30 3.29
C LEU A 25 2.83 -8.56 3.82
N LEU A 26 1.59 -8.45 4.31
CA LEU A 26 0.82 -9.60 4.79
C LEU A 26 0.57 -10.61 3.66
N LEU A 27 0.16 -10.11 2.49
CA LEU A 27 -0.04 -10.93 1.28
C LEU A 27 1.26 -11.62 0.84
N PHE A 28 2.39 -10.92 0.95
CA PHE A 28 3.71 -11.49 0.66
C PHE A 28 4.08 -12.64 1.60
N ILE A 29 3.82 -12.50 2.90
CA ILE A 29 4.05 -13.56 3.88
C ILE A 29 3.13 -14.76 3.62
N ILE A 30 1.84 -14.53 3.34
CA ILE A 30 0.89 -15.60 2.99
C ILE A 30 1.35 -16.34 1.73
N HIS A 31 1.80 -15.61 0.72
CA HIS A 31 2.32 -16.21 -0.50
C HIS A 31 3.52 -17.13 -0.25
N LEU A 32 4.46 -16.70 0.62
CA LEU A 32 5.60 -17.52 1.04
C LEU A 32 5.17 -18.78 1.80
N ILE A 33 4.16 -18.69 2.68
CA ILE A 33 3.67 -19.83 3.48
C ILE A 33 2.93 -20.85 2.60
N VAL A 34 2.15 -20.38 1.63
CA VAL A 34 1.36 -21.24 0.73
C VAL A 34 2.23 -21.90 -0.35
N ASP A 35 3.51 -21.51 -0.47
CA ASP A 35 4.46 -21.99 -1.48
C ASP A 35 3.85 -22.01 -2.89
N TYR A 36 3.10 -20.95 -3.18
CA TYR A 36 2.35 -20.84 -4.42
C TYR A 36 3.34 -20.64 -5.56
N ARG A 37 3.50 -21.65 -6.43
CA ARG A 37 4.52 -21.71 -7.49
C ARG A 37 4.40 -20.63 -8.59
N GLY A 38 3.39 -19.76 -8.52
CA GLY A 38 3.18 -18.66 -9.46
C GLY A 38 3.58 -17.30 -8.89
N ASN A 39 4.39 -16.54 -9.64
CA ASN A 39 4.88 -15.21 -9.22
C ASN A 39 3.81 -14.10 -9.13
N GLU A 40 2.56 -14.37 -9.50
CA GLU A 40 1.49 -13.36 -9.60
C GLU A 40 1.15 -12.70 -8.26
N LEU A 41 1.14 -13.47 -7.18
CA LEU A 41 0.89 -12.99 -5.81
C LEU A 41 2.08 -12.19 -5.27
N LEU A 42 3.31 -12.60 -5.60
CA LEU A 42 4.55 -11.88 -5.33
C LEU A 42 4.54 -10.50 -6.01
N LEU A 43 4.15 -10.48 -7.29
CA LEU A 43 4.06 -9.27 -8.11
C LEU A 43 2.98 -8.31 -7.58
N SER A 44 1.81 -8.83 -7.19
CA SER A 44 0.73 -8.01 -6.65
C SER A 44 1.08 -7.43 -5.27
N GLY A 45 1.74 -8.21 -4.40
CA GLY A 45 2.26 -7.75 -3.12
C GLY A 45 3.29 -6.63 -3.30
N LEU A 46 4.22 -6.79 -4.24
CA LEU A 46 5.21 -5.77 -4.59
C LEU A 46 4.55 -4.48 -5.12
N ALA A 47 3.57 -4.61 -6.01
CA ALA A 47 2.82 -3.46 -6.53
C ALA A 47 2.06 -2.71 -5.43
N PHE A 48 1.50 -3.44 -4.45
CA PHE A 48 0.84 -2.86 -3.27
C PHE A 48 1.80 -2.10 -2.37
N VAL A 49 3.01 -2.65 -2.14
CA VAL A 49 4.05 -1.98 -1.35
C VAL A 49 4.52 -0.72 -2.07
N ILE A 50 4.84 -0.79 -3.36
CA ILE A 50 5.31 0.37 -4.14
C ILE A 50 4.22 1.44 -4.22
N GLY A 51 2.97 1.05 -4.53
CA GLY A 51 1.83 1.97 -4.60
C GLY A 51 1.56 2.64 -3.26
N GLY A 52 1.59 1.88 -2.16
CA GLY A 52 1.43 2.39 -0.80
C GLY A 52 2.55 3.35 -0.40
N THR A 53 3.82 3.03 -0.73
CA THR A 53 4.97 3.90 -0.47
C THR A 53 4.92 5.19 -1.26
N VAL A 54 4.60 5.15 -2.56
CA VAL A 54 4.47 6.36 -3.38
C VAL A 54 3.33 7.25 -2.87
N ALA A 55 2.17 6.66 -2.52
CA ALA A 55 1.06 7.39 -1.94
C ALA A 55 1.42 8.03 -0.60
N PHE A 56 2.17 7.32 0.25
CA PHE A 56 2.63 7.84 1.54
C PHE A 56 3.65 8.98 1.38
N VAL A 57 4.68 8.79 0.55
CA VAL A 57 5.78 9.76 0.36
C VAL A 57 5.31 11.01 -0.37
N LYS A 58 4.53 10.87 -1.45
CA LYS A 58 4.06 12.01 -2.25
C LYS A 58 3.10 12.91 -1.48
N LEU A 59 2.43 12.38 -0.47
CA LEU A 59 1.46 13.11 0.34
C LEU A 59 2.06 13.70 1.62
N GLN A 60 3.20 13.16 2.08
CA GLN A 60 3.98 13.73 3.17
C GLN A 60 4.74 15.00 2.75
N ARG A 61 5.05 15.15 1.46
CA ARG A 61 5.59 16.38 0.86
C ARG A 61 4.51 17.45 0.65
#